data_AF-A0A1M4T7Y4-F1
#
_entry.id   AF-A0A1M4T7Y4-F1
#
_cell.length_a   1.000
_cell.length_b   1.000
_cell.length_c   1.000
_cell.angle_alpha   90.00
_cell.angle_beta   90.00
_cell.angle_gamma   90.00
#
_symmetry.space_group_name_H-M   'P 1'
#
loop_
_entity.id
_entity.type
_entity.pdbx_description
1 polymer ?
#
loop_
_entity_poly.entity_id
_entity_poly.type
_entity_poly.pdbx_seq_one_letter_code
_entity_poly.pdbx_strand_id
1 'polypeptide(L)'
;MVQLADKLQSADAIVSGSPVYFRNVTGRLKVFMNRTRWLHMKKNLLEGKLGAAIAHAALRKCGQEMTQLLIEGFLLSHGLHIVEACEPNRPI
;
A
#
# COMPACT_ATOMS: atom_id res chain seq x y z
N MET A 1 4.32 11.24 -15.23
CA MET A 1 3.31 10.88 -14.21
C MET A 1 2.20 10.00 -14.79
N VAL A 2 1.75 10.28 -16.02
CA VAL A 2 0.88 9.40 -16.84
C VAL A 2 1.36 7.95 -16.83
N GLN A 3 2.65 7.72 -17.07
CA GLN A 3 3.25 6.37 -17.11
C GLN A 3 3.10 5.54 -15.81
N LEU A 4 2.95 6.15 -14.62
CA LEU A 4 2.77 5.38 -13.38
C LEU A 4 1.30 5.05 -13.13
N ALA A 5 0.38 5.95 -13.47
CA ALA A 5 -1.04 5.70 -13.35
C ALA A 5 -1.52 4.61 -14.31
N ASP A 6 -0.97 4.57 -15.52
CA ASP A 6 -1.25 3.50 -16.49
C ASP A 6 -0.77 2.15 -15.96
N LYS A 7 0.43 2.10 -15.35
CA LYS A 7 0.95 0.91 -14.69
C LYS A 7 0.09 0.45 -13.52
N LEU A 8 -0.41 1.37 -12.69
CA LEU A 8 -1.29 1.02 -11.57
C LEU A 8 -2.62 0.43 -12.07
N GLN A 9 -3.19 0.99 -13.14
CA GLN A 9 -4.44 0.49 -13.72
C GLN A 9 -4.25 -0.84 -14.46
N SER A 10 -3.10 -1.05 -15.10
CA SER A 10 -2.80 -2.30 -15.81
C SER A 10 -2.32 -3.44 -14.88
N ALA A 11 -1.95 -3.15 -13.63
CA ALA A 11 -1.47 -4.16 -12.69
C ALA A 11 -2.62 -4.98 -12.11
N ASP A 12 -2.39 -6.27 -11.89
CA ASP A 12 -3.30 -7.16 -11.14
C ASP A 12 -3.14 -7.00 -9.63
N ALA A 13 -1.91 -6.69 -9.20
CA ALA A 13 -1.53 -6.53 -7.80
C ALA A 13 -0.63 -5.30 -7.59
N ILE A 14 -0.78 -4.64 -6.45
CA ILE A 14 0.01 -3.48 -6.04
C ILE A 14 0.64 -3.78 -4.68
N VAL A 15 1.97 -3.86 -4.66
CA VAL A 15 2.75 -3.98 -3.42
C VAL A 15 3.35 -2.62 -3.09
N SER A 16 2.99 -2.05 -1.94
CA SER A 16 3.50 -0.77 -1.47
C SER A 16 4.40 -0.95 -0.25
N GLY A 17 5.60 -0.39 -0.31
CA GLY A 17 6.59 -0.54 0.74
C GLY A 17 7.18 0.79 1.20
N SER A 18 7.46 0.91 2.49
CA SER A 18 8.18 2.07 3.04
C SER A 18 9.13 1.68 4.17
N PRO A 19 10.33 2.29 4.23
CA PRO A 19 11.01 2.48 5.51
C PRO A 19 10.11 3.23 6.49
N VAL A 20 10.26 2.94 7.78
CA VAL A 20 9.49 3.60 8.84
C VAL A 20 10.16 4.92 9.26
N TYR A 21 9.39 6.00 9.20
CA TYR A 21 9.77 7.30 9.74
C TYR A 21 8.69 7.77 10.72
N PHE A 22 9.01 7.80 12.02
CA PHE A 22 8.07 8.16 13.09
C PHE A 22 6.73 7.42 13.01
N ARG A 23 6.77 6.07 12.88
CA ARG A 23 5.58 5.21 12.75
C ARG A 23 4.72 5.53 11.52
N ASN A 24 5.33 6.11 10.49
CA ASN A 24 4.70 6.56 9.27
C ASN A 24 5.55 6.19 8.04
N VAL A 25 5.00 6.41 6.87
CA VAL A 25 5.69 6.24 5.59
C VAL A 25 6.65 7.39 5.30
N THR A 26 7.57 7.17 4.36
CA THR A 26 8.43 8.25 3.84
C THR A 26 7.59 9.36 3.22
N GLY A 27 8.12 10.59 3.24
CA GLY A 27 7.53 11.71 2.50
C GLY A 27 7.37 11.41 1.00
N ARG A 28 8.30 10.64 0.41
CA ARG A 28 8.22 10.20 -0.99
C ARG A 28 7.00 9.32 -1.25
N LEU A 29 6.75 8.32 -0.40
CA LEU A 29 5.57 7.47 -0.54
C LEU A 29 4.28 8.28 -0.26
N LYS A 30 4.29 9.18 0.72
CA LYS A 30 3.12 10.03 0.99
C LYS A 30 2.77 10.95 -0.18
N VAL A 31 3.77 11.52 -0.86
CA VAL A 31 3.55 12.28 -2.10
C VAL A 31 2.94 11.40 -3.18
N PHE A 32 3.44 10.18 -3.38
CA PHE A 32 2.83 9.23 -4.32
C PHE A 32 1.36 8.95 -3.96
N MET A 33 1.07 8.59 -2.70
CA MET A 33 -0.29 8.32 -2.21
C MET A 33 -1.24 9.51 -2.44
N ASN A 34 -0.77 10.74 -2.18
CA ASN A 34 -1.60 11.93 -2.39
C ASN A 34 -1.89 12.17 -3.88
N ARG A 35 -0.92 11.87 -4.74
CA ARG A 35 -1.04 12.07 -6.20
C ARG A 35 -1.89 11.01 -6.89
N THR A 36 -2.24 9.91 -6.22
CA THR A 36 -3.22 8.94 -6.71
C THR A 36 -4.66 9.31 -6.36
N ARG A 37 -4.91 10.42 -5.62
CA ARG A 37 -6.28 10.83 -5.21
C ARG A 37 -7.30 10.83 -6.36
N TRP A 38 -6.91 11.27 -7.54
CA TRP A 38 -7.82 11.33 -8.70
C TRP A 38 -8.25 9.94 -9.22
N LEU A 39 -7.48 8.88 -8.94
CA LEU A 39 -7.83 7.49 -9.23
C LEU A 39 -8.96 6.95 -8.34
N HIS A 40 -9.36 7.70 -7.30
CA HIS A 40 -10.40 7.33 -6.35
C HIS A 40 -11.62 8.27 -6.41
N MET A 41 -11.39 9.59 -6.53
CA MET A 41 -12.42 10.62 -6.29
C MET A 41 -13.65 10.60 -7.21
N LYS A 42 -13.54 10.08 -8.43
CA LYS A 42 -14.66 10.02 -9.39
C LYS A 42 -15.20 8.61 -9.58
N LYS A 43 -14.28 7.66 -9.60
CA LYS A 43 -14.50 6.22 -9.61
C LYS A 43 -13.25 5.61 -8.97
N ASN A 44 -13.39 4.47 -8.33
CA ASN A 44 -12.28 3.74 -7.78
C ASN A 44 -11.62 2.91 -8.89
N LEU A 45 -10.64 3.48 -9.58
CA LEU A 45 -10.02 2.88 -10.78
C LEU A 45 -9.10 1.70 -10.46
N LEU A 46 -8.77 1.49 -9.18
CA LEU A 46 -7.93 0.40 -8.70
C LEU A 46 -8.73 -0.68 -7.96
N GLU A 47 -10.05 -0.55 -7.92
CA GLU A 47 -10.94 -1.47 -7.22
C GLU A 47 -10.82 -2.92 -7.73
N GLY A 48 -10.87 -3.88 -6.81
CA GLY A 48 -10.82 -5.31 -7.10
C GLY A 48 -9.41 -5.88 -7.32
N LYS A 49 -8.38 -5.03 -7.36
CA LYS A 49 -6.97 -5.46 -7.47
C LYS A 49 -6.45 -5.98 -6.13
N LEU A 50 -5.40 -6.81 -6.17
CA LEU A 50 -4.74 -7.28 -4.94
C LEU A 50 -3.79 -6.21 -4.38
N GLY A 51 -3.73 -6.09 -3.06
CA GLY A 51 -2.87 -5.16 -2.35
C GLY A 51 -1.99 -5.88 -1.32
N ALA A 52 -0.75 -5.45 -1.17
CA ALA A 52 0.11 -5.88 -0.06
C ALA A 52 0.98 -4.73 0.45
N ALA A 53 1.27 -4.74 1.75
CA ALA A 53 2.04 -3.73 2.43
C ALA A 53 3.37 -4.29 2.97
N ILE A 54 4.43 -3.50 2.87
CA ILE A 54 5.74 -3.83 3.46
C ILE A 54 6.24 -2.63 4.27
N ALA A 55 6.58 -2.85 5.54
CA ALA A 55 7.17 -1.84 6.40
C ALA A 55 8.48 -2.34 7.02
N HIS A 56 9.55 -1.57 6.89
CA HIS A 56 10.85 -1.91 7.46
C HIS A 56 11.40 -0.77 8.33
N ALA A 57 11.86 -1.11 9.53
CA ALA A 57 12.51 -0.16 10.42
C ALA A 57 13.88 -0.69 10.84
N ALA A 58 14.74 0.20 11.32
CA ALA A 58 16.07 -0.17 11.81
C ALA A 58 16.03 -1.09 13.06
N LEU A 59 14.93 -1.10 13.81
CA LEU A 59 14.77 -1.85 15.05
C LEU A 59 13.40 -2.55 15.12
N ARG A 60 13.34 -3.70 15.82
CA ARG A 60 12.17 -4.61 15.89
C ARG A 60 10.85 -4.01 16.40
N LYS A 61 10.87 -2.88 17.13
CA LYS A 61 9.67 -2.27 17.75
C LYS A 61 9.56 -0.78 17.43
N CYS A 62 9.94 -0.41 16.21
CA CYS A 62 10.04 0.99 15.81
C CYS A 62 8.85 1.45 14.96
N GLY A 63 7.67 0.84 15.11
CA GLY A 63 6.45 1.25 14.43
C GLY A 63 6.26 0.65 13.03
N GLN A 64 6.82 -0.53 12.80
CA GLN A 64 6.59 -1.28 11.56
C GLN A 64 5.12 -1.67 11.43
N GLU A 65 4.50 -2.09 12.52
CA GLU A 65 3.09 -2.48 12.60
C GLU A 65 2.18 -1.32 12.20
N MET A 66 2.42 -0.14 12.79
CA MET A 66 1.64 1.06 12.49
C MET A 66 1.83 1.55 11.05
N THR A 67 3.06 1.46 10.53
CA THR A 67 3.36 1.87 9.16
C THR A 67 2.72 0.92 8.15
N GLN A 68 2.72 -0.38 8.45
CA GLN A 68 2.05 -1.38 7.63
C GLN A 68 0.54 -1.12 7.58
N LEU A 69 -0.11 -0.94 8.73
CA LEU A 69 -1.54 -0.60 8.81
C LEU A 69 -1.89 0.68 8.03
N LEU A 70 -1.01 1.68 8.03
CA LEU A 70 -1.20 2.91 7.26
C LEU A 70 -1.14 2.63 5.75
N ILE A 71 -0.22 1.81 5.29
CA ILE A 71 -0.12 1.41 3.88
C ILE A 71 -1.35 0.58 3.48
N GLU A 72 -1.77 -0.37 4.31
CA GLU A 72 -2.98 -1.18 4.08
C GLU A 72 -4.22 -0.30 4.02
N GLY A 73 -4.38 0.65 4.93
CA GLY A 73 -5.47 1.62 4.91
C GLY A 73 -5.50 2.47 3.63
N PHE A 74 -4.32 2.85 3.11
CA PHE A 74 -4.21 3.52 1.81
C PHE A 74 -4.70 2.62 0.66
N LEU A 75 -4.27 1.35 0.63
CA LEU A 75 -4.67 0.40 -0.41
C LEU A 75 -6.17 0.08 -0.34
N LEU A 76 -6.70 -0.11 0.86
CA LEU A 76 -8.14 -0.30 1.12
C LEU A 76 -8.96 0.92 0.67
N SER A 77 -8.46 2.13 0.87
CA SER A 77 -9.12 3.35 0.39
C SER A 77 -9.24 3.36 -1.14
N HIS A 78 -8.34 2.69 -1.86
CA HIS A 78 -8.39 2.47 -3.31
C HIS A 78 -9.17 1.20 -3.71
N GLY A 79 -9.85 0.52 -2.78
CA GLY A 79 -10.68 -0.65 -3.04
C GLY A 79 -9.90 -1.92 -3.38
N LEU A 80 -8.64 -2.01 -2.98
CA LEU A 80 -7.83 -3.22 -3.15
C LEU A 80 -8.17 -4.27 -2.10
N HIS A 81 -8.06 -5.55 -2.47
CA HIS A 81 -8.13 -6.68 -1.55
C HIS A 81 -6.75 -6.94 -0.93
N ILE A 82 -6.63 -6.74 0.38
CA ILE A 82 -5.36 -6.92 1.08
C ILE A 82 -5.05 -8.41 1.23
N VAL A 83 -3.86 -8.80 0.80
CA VAL A 83 -3.31 -10.15 0.97
C VAL A 83 -2.28 -10.11 2.10
N GLU A 84 -2.51 -10.94 3.11
CA GLU A 84 -1.58 -11.10 4.23
C GLU A 84 -0.37 -11.95 3.81
N ALA A 85 0.73 -11.82 4.56
CA ALA A 85 1.85 -12.74 4.39
C ALA A 85 1.35 -14.17 4.66
N CYS A 86 1.63 -15.09 3.72
CA CYS A 86 1.34 -16.50 3.91
C CYS A 86 2.05 -16.99 5.17
N GLU A 87 1.28 -17.36 6.19
CA GLU A 87 1.81 -18.17 7.28
C GLU A 87 1.98 -19.59 6.74
N PRO A 88 3.21 -20.14 6.72
CA PRO A 88 3.49 -21.45 6.11
C PRO A 88 2.63 -22.60 6.67
N ASN A 89 2.06 -22.40 7.86
CA ASN A 89 1.29 -23.42 8.59
C ASN A 89 -0.21 -23.08 8.73
N ARG A 90 -0.72 -22.04 8.05
CA ARG A 90 -2.14 -21.69 8.13
C ARG A 90 -2.94 -22.66 7.25
N PRO A 91 -3.93 -23.39 7.81
CA PRO A 91 -4.76 -24.27 6.99
C PRO A 91 -5.59 -23.43 6.00
N ILE A 92 -5.65 -23.91 4.76
CA ILE A 92 -6.50 -23.39 3.70
C ILE A 92 -7.99 -23.68 3.95
#